data_AF-A0A9E6VWM2-F1
#
_entry.id   AF-A0A9E6VWM2-F1
#
_cell.length_a   1.000
_cell.length_b   1.000
_cell.length_c   1.000
_cell.angle_alpha   90.00
_cell.angle_beta   90.00
_cell.angle_gamma   90.00
#
_symmetry.space_group_name_H-M   'P 1'
#
loop_
_entity.id
_entity.type
_entity.pdbx_description
1 polymer ?
#
loop_
_entity_poly.entity_id
_entity_poly.type
_entity_poly.pdbx_seq_one_letter_code
_entity_poly.pdbx_strand_id
1 'polypeptide(L)'
;MNISERIAGFAGLGHKISQVLEGKAGSPAATRLAELLASERQHNGWFTEENIRHMLASIARQLQKEALEKWTSGYDLSGEPMHNVAVIMAGNIPFA
;
A
#
# COMPACT_ATOMS: atom_id res chain seq x y z
N MET A 1 17.21 5.44 -10.68
CA MET A 1 16.82 5.33 -9.27
C MET A 1 17.51 4.12 -8.68
N ASN A 2 18.32 4.29 -7.64
CA ASN A 2 19.03 3.18 -6.98
C ASN A 2 18.13 2.46 -5.95
N ILE A 3 18.58 1.34 -5.39
CA ILE A 3 17.80 0.54 -4.45
C ILE A 3 17.42 1.33 -3.18
N SER A 4 18.34 2.14 -2.65
CA SER A 4 18.09 2.96 -1.46
C SER A 4 17.00 4.02 -1.69
N GLU A 5 17.00 4.65 -2.87
CA GLU A 5 15.95 5.59 -3.29
C GLU A 5 14.59 4.89 -3.45
N ARG A 6 14.58 3.67 -4.00
CA ARG A 6 13.35 2.86 -4.12
C ARG A 6 12.80 2.51 -2.74
N ILE A 7 13.64 2.01 -1.84
CA ILE A 7 13.26 1.69 -0.45
C ILE A 7 12.70 2.92 0.24
N ALA A 8 13.36 4.08 0.13
CA ALA A 8 12.88 5.33 0.70
C ALA A 8 11.51 5.74 0.14
N GLY A 9 11.29 5.58 -1.17
CA GLY A 9 10.00 5.85 -1.81
C GLY A 9 8.87 4.97 -1.28
N PHE A 10 9.10 3.66 -1.19
CA PHE A 10 8.12 2.71 -0.65
C PHE A 10 7.88 2.91 0.86
N ALA A 11 8.92 3.22 1.63
CA ALA A 11 8.78 3.57 3.04
C ALA A 11 7.96 4.85 3.25
N GLY A 12 8.16 5.85 2.39
CA GLY A 12 7.33 7.06 2.37
C GLY A 12 5.87 6.76 2.07
N LEU A 13 5.58 5.81 1.16
CA LEU A 13 4.21 5.33 0.91
C LEU A 13 3.62 4.63 2.14
N GLY A 14 4.36 3.73 2.78
CA GLY A 14 3.93 3.06 4.01
C GLY A 14 3.54 4.06 5.11
N HIS A 15 4.37 5.09 5.33
CA HIS A 15 4.08 6.14 6.29
C HIS A 15 2.80 6.91 5.96
N LYS A 16 2.57 7.26 4.68
CA LYS A 16 1.34 7.93 4.24
C LYS A 16 0.10 7.06 4.49
N ILE A 17 0.17 5.76 4.20
CA ILE A 17 -0.94 4.83 4.47
C ILE A 17 -1.25 4.81 5.98
N SER A 18 -0.25 4.70 6.85
CA SER A 18 -0.45 4.75 8.30
C SER A 18 -1.10 6.06 8.74
N GLN A 19 -0.63 7.21 8.25
CA GLN A 19 -1.23 8.52 8.60
C GLN A 19 -2.70 8.63 8.19
N VAL A 20 -3.06 8.08 7.03
CA VAL A 20 -4.45 8.03 6.54
C VAL A 20 -5.31 7.14 7.45
N LEU A 21 -4.79 5.99 7.88
CA LEU A 21 -5.50 5.06 8.77
C LEU A 21 -5.68 5.60 10.19
N GLU A 22 -4.68 6.31 10.72
CA GLU A 22 -4.72 6.96 12.03
C GLU A 22 -5.74 8.11 12.11
N GLY A 23 -6.33 8.50 10.98
CA GLY A 23 -7.44 9.46 10.96
C GLY A 23 -7.02 10.86 11.39
N LYS A 24 -5.78 11.29 11.10
CA LYS A 24 -5.36 12.68 11.32
C LYS A 24 -6.32 13.59 10.53
N ALA A 25 -7.27 14.17 11.27
CA ALA A 25 -8.45 14.85 10.75
C ALA A 25 -8.04 15.99 9.82
N GLY A 26 -8.52 15.94 8.57
CA GLY A 26 -8.31 16.99 7.58
C GLY A 26 -7.48 16.60 6.35
N SER A 27 -6.92 15.38 6.28
CA SER A 27 -6.28 14.95 5.02
C SER A 27 -7.35 14.55 3.98
N PRO A 28 -7.30 15.07 2.73
CA PRO A 28 -8.22 14.66 1.67
C PRO A 28 -8.24 13.14 1.42
N ALA A 29 -7.10 12.48 1.61
CA ALA A 29 -6.96 11.04 1.47
C ALA A 29 -7.72 10.25 2.55
N ALA A 30 -7.72 10.72 3.80
CA ALA A 30 -8.50 10.09 4.87
C ALA A 30 -10.00 10.24 4.66
N THR A 31 -10.45 11.42 4.20
CA THR A 31 -11.85 11.63 3.81
C THR A 31 -12.25 10.68 2.68
N ARG A 32 -11.42 10.59 1.63
CA ARG A 32 -11.69 9.69 0.50
C ARG A 32 -11.72 8.23 0.93
N LEU A 33 -10.82 7.80 1.80
CA LEU A 33 -10.84 6.44 2.34
C LEU A 33 -12.14 6.17 3.09
N ALA A 34 -12.61 7.10 3.93
CA ALA A 34 -13.87 6.93 4.66
C ALA A 34 -15.08 6.79 3.71
N GLU A 35 -15.12 7.57 2.62
CA GLU A 35 -16.16 7.43 1.58
C GLU A 35 -16.13 6.06 0.92
N LEU A 36 -14.95 5.57 0.54
CA LEU A 36 -14.78 4.26 -0.09
C LEU A 36 -15.18 3.12 0.87
N LEU A 37 -14.74 3.18 2.13
CA LEU A 37 -15.10 2.17 3.14
C LEU A 37 -16.63 2.06 3.30
N ALA A 38 -17.37 3.16 3.17
CA ALA A 38 -18.82 3.16 3.23
C ALA A 38 -19.50 2.55 1.98
N SER A 39 -18.88 2.65 0.80
CA SER A 39 -19.46 2.14 -0.47
C SER A 39 -19.02 0.72 -0.85
N GLU A 40 -17.81 0.29 -0.48
CA GLU A 40 -17.22 -0.95 -0.99
C GLU A 40 -17.96 -2.22 -0.57
N ARG A 41 -18.54 -2.22 0.64
CA ARG A 41 -19.32 -3.36 1.14
C ARG A 41 -20.54 -3.68 0.23
N GLN A 42 -21.08 -2.69 -0.47
CA GLN A 42 -22.21 -2.90 -1.39
C GLN A 42 -21.80 -3.64 -2.67
N HIS A 43 -20.53 -3.54 -3.06
CA HIS A 43 -19.99 -4.13 -4.27
C HIS A 43 -19.38 -5.52 -4.01
N ASN A 44 -18.77 -5.73 -2.83
CA ASN A 44 -18.21 -7.01 -2.44
C ASN A 44 -18.37 -7.27 -0.92
N GLY A 45 -19.08 -8.34 -0.56
CA GLY A 45 -19.32 -8.72 0.84
C GLY A 45 -18.05 -9.06 1.65
N TRP A 46 -16.93 -9.37 0.98
CA TRP A 46 -15.63 -9.60 1.60
C TRP A 46 -14.92 -8.29 1.99
N PHE A 47 -15.33 -7.16 1.40
CA PHE A 47 -14.76 -5.83 1.60
C PHE A 47 -15.43 -5.14 2.79
N THR A 48 -15.39 -5.80 3.95
CA THR A 48 -15.78 -5.16 5.20
C THR A 48 -14.77 -4.07 5.53
N GLU A 49 -15.22 -3.00 6.19
CA GLU A 49 -14.34 -1.93 6.64
C GLU A 49 -13.16 -2.47 7.47
N GLU A 50 -13.44 -3.44 8.34
CA GLU A 50 -12.44 -4.13 9.13
C GLU A 50 -11.37 -4.80 8.25
N ASN A 51 -11.77 -5.59 7.25
CA ASN A 51 -10.84 -6.28 6.36
C ASN A 51 -9.98 -5.30 5.57
N ILE A 52 -10.57 -4.21 5.08
CA ILE A 52 -9.85 -3.17 4.33
C ILE A 52 -8.84 -2.48 5.24
N ARG A 53 -9.23 -2.09 6.46
CA ARG A 53 -8.32 -1.47 7.43
C ARG A 53 -7.17 -2.41 7.82
N HIS A 54 -7.45 -3.69 8.07
CA HIS A 54 -6.42 -4.70 8.37
C HIS A 54 -5.47 -4.88 7.18
N MET A 55 -5.99 -4.95 5.96
CA MET A 55 -5.19 -5.07 4.74
C MET A 55 -4.27 -3.86 4.57
N LEU A 56 -4.79 -2.63 4.67
CA LEU A 56 -4.01 -1.41 4.53
C LEU A 56 -2.95 -1.29 5.64
N ALA A 57 -3.30 -1.63 6.89
CA ALA A 57 -2.35 -1.64 8.00
C ALA A 57 -1.25 -2.70 7.78
N SER A 58 -1.59 -3.86 7.24
CA SER A 58 -0.61 -4.89 6.87
C SER A 58 0.35 -4.40 5.79
N ILE A 59 -0.17 -3.77 4.72
CA ILE A 59 0.66 -3.16 3.66
C ILE A 59 1.58 -2.10 4.26
N ALA A 60 1.05 -1.19 5.07
CA ALA A 60 1.85 -0.13 5.70
C ALA A 60 3.01 -0.69 6.54
N ARG A 61 2.78 -1.79 7.28
CA ARG A 61 3.84 -2.50 8.03
C ARG A 61 4.88 -3.14 7.12
N GLN A 62 4.46 -3.79 6.03
CA GLN A 62 5.39 -4.41 5.07
C GLN A 62 6.26 -3.39 4.34
N LEU A 63 5.75 -2.17 4.17
CA LEU A 63 6.47 -1.06 3.56
C LEU A 63 7.37 -0.31 4.55
N GLN A 64 7.49 -0.72 5.82
CA GLN A 64 8.46 -0.12 6.74
C GLN A 64 9.88 -0.31 6.22
N LYS A 65 10.74 0.69 6.45
CA LYS A 65 12.10 0.73 5.91
C LYS A 65 12.87 -0.52 6.30
N GLU A 66 12.79 -0.93 7.56
CA GLU A 66 13.48 -2.10 8.11
C GLU A 66 12.97 -3.40 7.47
N ALA A 67 11.67 -3.49 7.18
CA ALA A 67 11.07 -4.64 6.51
C ALA A 67 11.53 -4.75 5.05
N LEU A 68 11.57 -3.61 4.34
CA LEU A 68 12.05 -3.52 2.96
C LEU A 68 13.55 -3.82 2.84
N GLU A 69 14.38 -3.25 3.72
CA GLU A 69 15.82 -3.54 3.77
C GLU A 69 16.08 -5.02 4.05
N LYS A 70 15.36 -5.60 5.03
CA LYS A 70 15.46 -7.03 5.32
C LYS A 70 15.04 -7.88 4.12
N TRP A 71 13.91 -7.58 3.48
CA TRP A 71 13.42 -8.35 2.34
C TRP A 71 14.38 -8.26 1.15
N THR A 72 14.84 -7.07 0.82
CA THR A 72 15.72 -6.82 -0.34
C THR A 72 17.15 -7.33 -0.13
N SER A 73 17.61 -7.50 1.12
CA SER A 73 18.97 -7.98 1.43
C SER A 73 19.29 -9.38 0.89
N GLY A 74 18.28 -10.19 0.57
CA GLY A 74 18.46 -11.53 0.01
C GLY A 74 18.70 -11.58 -1.50
N TYR A 75 18.73 -10.44 -2.19
CA TYR A 75 18.83 -10.37 -3.64
C TYR A 75 20.02 -9.51 -4.07
N ASP A 76 20.73 -9.94 -5.12
CA ASP A 76 21.64 -9.07 -5.85
C ASP A 76 20.82 -8.19 -6.78
N LEU A 77 20.69 -6.91 -6.44
CA LEU A 77 19.94 -5.91 -7.20
C LEU A 77 20.87 -4.94 -7.93
N SER A 78 22.15 -5.28 -8.04
CA SER A 78 23.13 -4.50 -8.79
C SER A 78 23.03 -4.81 -10.29
N GLY A 79 22.95 -3.77 -11.14
CA GLY A 79 23.05 -3.93 -12.59
C GLY A 79 21.81 -4.47 -13.33
N GLU A 80 20.69 -4.71 -12.64
CA GLU A 80 19.44 -5.15 -13.30
C GLU A 80 18.83 -4.04 -14.17
N PRO A 81 18.55 -4.29 -15.47
CA PRO A 81 17.89 -3.32 -16.33
C PRO A 81 16.46 -3.05 -15.86
N MET A 82 15.99 -1.81 -16.07
CA MET A 82 14.60 -1.47 -15.76
C MET A 82 13.66 -2.19 -16.73
N HIS A 83 12.76 -3.00 -16.19
CA HIS A 83 11.76 -3.72 -16.95
C HIS A 83 10.39 -3.05 -16.83
N ASN A 84 9.65 -3.07 -17.95
CA ASN A 84 8.23 -2.74 -17.94
C ASN A 84 7.46 -3.98 -17.48
N VAL A 85 6.79 -3.87 -16.34
CA VAL A 85 6.00 -4.95 -15.75
C VAL A 85 4.51 -4.63 -15.91
N ALA A 86 3.77 -5.52 -16.58
CA ALA A 86 2.32 -5.44 -16.66
C ALA A 86 1.69 -6.14 -15.44
N VAL A 87 0.74 -5.47 -14.79
CA VAL A 87 -0.01 -6.01 -13.65
C VAL A 87 -1.46 -6.21 -14.08
N ILE A 88 -1.92 -7.47 -14.08
CA ILE A 88 -3.31 -7.83 -14.38
C ILE A 88 -3.95 -8.27 -13.06
N MET A 89 -4.85 -7.45 -12.52
CA MET A 89 -5.56 -7.74 -11.27
C MET A 89 -6.89 -8.44 -11.55
N ALA A 90 -7.37 -9.24 -10.59
CA ALA A 90 -8.68 -9.87 -10.69
C ALA A 90 -9.80 -8.82 -10.55
N GLY A 91 -10.79 -8.86 -11.45
CA GLY A 91 -11.85 -7.83 -11.53
C GLY A 91 -12.85 -7.81 -10.36
N ASN A 92 -12.76 -8.77 -9.44
CA ASN A 92 -13.57 -8.85 -8.22
C ASN A 92 -12.92 -8.19 -7.01
N ILE A 93 -11.71 -7.65 -7.14
CA ILE A 93 -11.03 -6.85 -6.11
C ILE A 93 -11.24 -5.39 -6.49
N PRO A 94 -12.27 -4.71 -5.96
CA PRO A 94 -12.49 -3.32 -6.27
C PRO A 94 -11.33 -2.47 -5.74
N PHE A 95 -10.61 -1.86 -6.68
CA PHE A 95 -9.90 -0.60 -6.48
C PHE A 95 -10.68 0.42 -7.31
N ALA A 96 -11.73 0.98 -6.71
CA ALA A 96 -12.43 2.16 -7.25
C ALA A 96 -11.76 3.46 -6.75
#